data_AF-A0A8C9Y389-F1
#
_entry.id   AF-A0A8C9Y389-F1
#
_cell.length_a   1.000
_cell.length_b   1.000
_cell.length_c   1.000
_cell.angle_alpha   90.00
_cell.angle_beta   90.00
_cell.angle_gamma   90.00
#
_symmetry.space_group_name_H-M   'P 1'
#
loop_
_entity.id
_entity.type
_entity.pdbx_description
1 polymer ?
#
loop_
_entity_poly.entity_id
_entity_poly.type
_entity_poly.pdbx_seq_one_letter_code
_entity_poly.pdbx_strand_id
1 'polypeptide(L)'
;MSALRRAKTWEISESEESDAETIPDLNRDESGQILVTVSTDLTDDQSSDHKCKSLPSSPTKTESSQTSALSPPRPDGCGTPSPARKRRTKEEIEADRQAAREKKEARDRQRAARAQEKEERRQEQQKRREAAENLKSLRPENCLRRLTVCIDPALLQQDGSDILLDTLTTFEWRFSIESQQLPHSITWTRDLPQQGAGSVEEEQVVLVLGLTDFMDMVISGKKMLDSEGEETRMGSFLNPILECLNREAKKVTLLVSDSQTDNRTDAYGVHLLDETLQSKLGMENLDVEEVLVYLQLCKNISLVFLEGWQEVTNHVCAVTKALSKRPFKLLTEQAELPFCVDGSWASGVRVERDGSGLIQVWSRQIQQLNRVSPAVASTVIAAYPSPQLLLQAYQSLGSEEDRKGLLAALLVKSGGKERRIGPEISARVYRCFTAQNPQLVLD
;
A
#
# COMPACT_ATOMS: atom_id res chain seq x y z
N MET A 1 2.41 20.79 20.92
CA MET A 1 3.35 21.08 19.82
C MET A 1 4.67 20.39 20.11
N SER A 2 4.93 19.28 19.43
CA SER A 2 6.24 18.62 19.36
C SER A 2 6.33 18.04 17.95
N ALA A 3 7.18 18.65 17.13
CA ALA A 3 7.42 18.24 15.76
C ALA A 3 8.15 16.89 15.76
N LEU A 4 7.43 15.82 15.49
CA LEU A 4 8.00 14.52 15.16
C LEU A 4 8.81 14.67 13.88
N ARG A 5 10.13 14.77 14.03
CA ARG A 5 11.06 14.69 12.90
C ARG A 5 10.93 13.30 12.28
N ARG A 6 10.57 13.31 11.00
CA ARG A 6 10.38 12.18 10.10
C ARG A 6 11.63 11.29 10.03
N ALA A 7 11.46 9.99 10.25
CA ALA A 7 12.43 9.00 9.81
C ALA A 7 12.32 8.84 8.29
N LYS A 8 13.46 8.95 7.58
CA LYS A 8 13.54 8.79 6.12
C LYS A 8 13.14 7.36 5.74
N THR A 9 12.10 7.23 4.91
CA THR A 9 11.43 5.98 4.54
C THR A 9 12.13 5.14 3.47
N TRP A 10 13.40 5.40 3.18
CA TRP A 10 14.14 4.71 2.13
C TRP A 10 15.46 4.21 2.68
N GLU A 11 15.39 3.13 3.45
CA GLU A 11 16.47 2.18 3.75
C GLU A 11 15.85 1.07 4.64
N ILE A 12 14.91 0.31 4.07
CA ILE A 12 14.57 -1.01 4.60
C ILE A 12 15.48 -1.98 3.84
N SER A 13 16.74 -2.04 4.26
CA SER A 13 17.59 -3.19 3.97
C SER A 13 17.20 -4.30 4.92
N GLU A 14 16.68 -5.39 4.39
CA GLU A 14 16.71 -6.69 5.04
C GLU A 14 18.16 -7.20 4.98
N SER A 15 18.98 -6.76 5.93
CA SER A 15 20.27 -7.40 6.20
C SER A 15 20.13 -8.22 7.49
N GLU A 16 19.94 -9.53 7.30
CA GLU A 16 20.23 -10.53 8.31
C GLU A 16 21.75 -10.53 8.56
N GLU A 17 22.17 -9.92 9.66
CA GLU A 17 23.55 -9.94 10.13
C GLU A 17 23.79 -11.28 10.85
N SER A 18 24.27 -12.27 10.10
CA SER A 18 24.83 -13.52 10.61
C SER A 18 26.29 -13.30 10.98
N ASP A 19 26.56 -13.13 12.27
CA ASP A 19 27.89 -13.33 12.84
C ASP A 19 28.29 -14.80 12.72
N ALA A 20 29.20 -15.13 11.81
CA ALA A 20 30.01 -16.34 11.90
C ALA A 20 31.39 -16.12 11.26
N GLU A 21 32.40 -16.56 11.99
CA GLU A 21 33.82 -16.26 11.87
C GLU A 21 34.47 -16.71 10.55
N THR A 22 35.46 -15.94 10.13
CA THR A 22 36.34 -16.21 8.99
C THR A 22 37.51 -17.11 9.40
N ILE A 23 37.74 -18.24 8.71
CA ILE A 23 39.06 -18.88 8.53
C ILE A 23 39.16 -19.39 7.08
N PRO A 24 40.34 -19.32 6.41
CA PRO A 24 40.41 -19.20 4.95
C PRO A 24 40.86 -20.46 4.19
N ASP A 25 40.55 -20.41 2.90
CA ASP A 25 41.46 -20.62 1.76
C ASP A 25 41.44 -21.92 0.92
N LEU A 26 41.60 -21.66 -0.40
CA LEU A 26 42.22 -22.44 -1.47
C LEU A 26 41.38 -23.36 -2.42
N ASN A 27 41.37 -22.89 -3.68
CA ASN A 27 41.41 -23.62 -4.97
C ASN A 27 40.09 -24.26 -5.48
N ARG A 28 39.77 -24.35 -6.78
CA ARG A 28 40.27 -23.83 -8.06
C ARG A 28 39.38 -24.48 -9.18
N ASP A 29 39.26 -23.80 -10.32
CA ASP A 29 38.86 -24.24 -11.68
C ASP A 29 37.37 -24.42 -12.09
N GLU A 30 36.93 -23.44 -12.88
CA GLU A 30 36.45 -23.50 -14.28
C GLU A 30 35.41 -24.52 -14.80
N SER A 31 34.54 -23.91 -15.64
CA SER A 31 33.87 -24.42 -16.85
C SER A 31 32.41 -24.83 -16.73
N GLY A 32 31.57 -24.03 -17.38
CA GLY A 32 30.17 -24.33 -17.66
C GLY A 32 29.97 -25.18 -18.91
N GLN A 33 28.78 -25.75 -19.05
CA GLN A 33 27.93 -25.68 -20.25
C GLN A 33 26.60 -26.42 -20.00
N ILE A 34 25.53 -25.64 -20.10
CA ILE A 34 24.22 -25.89 -20.74
C ILE A 34 23.91 -27.34 -21.19
N LEU A 35 22.80 -27.91 -20.69
CA LEU A 35 21.83 -28.60 -21.55
C LEU A 35 20.41 -28.58 -20.94
N VAL A 36 19.45 -28.23 -21.80
CA VAL A 36 17.99 -28.31 -21.67
C VAL A 36 17.54 -29.77 -21.64
N THR A 37 16.37 -30.10 -21.06
CA THR A 37 15.25 -30.88 -21.66
C THR A 37 14.36 -31.58 -20.60
N VAL A 38 13.11 -31.10 -20.52
CA VAL A 38 11.79 -31.78 -20.45
C VAL A 38 11.48 -32.88 -19.40
N SER A 39 10.31 -32.67 -18.79
CA SER A 39 9.39 -33.56 -18.08
C SER A 39 9.40 -35.04 -18.49
N THR A 40 9.19 -35.97 -17.55
CA THR A 40 7.90 -36.67 -17.32
C THR A 40 8.07 -37.73 -16.22
N ASP A 41 7.15 -37.70 -15.26
CA ASP A 41 6.33 -38.80 -14.76
C ASP A 41 6.90 -40.09 -14.11
N LEU A 42 6.21 -40.41 -13.00
CA LEU A 42 5.79 -41.73 -12.49
C LEU A 42 6.63 -42.46 -11.42
N THR A 43 6.03 -42.46 -10.22
CA THR A 43 5.62 -43.60 -9.35
C THR A 43 6.63 -44.48 -8.61
N ASP A 44 6.18 -44.75 -7.38
CA ASP A 44 6.30 -45.96 -6.55
C ASP A 44 7.55 -46.19 -5.69
N ASP A 45 7.37 -45.83 -4.41
CA ASP A 45 7.15 -46.80 -3.32
C ASP A 45 7.88 -48.15 -3.39
N GLN A 46 8.81 -48.35 -2.45
CA GLN A 46 8.78 -49.40 -1.40
C GLN A 46 10.21 -49.55 -0.83
N SER A 47 10.43 -49.24 0.44
CA SER A 47 10.20 -50.08 1.63
C SER A 47 11.28 -51.13 1.89
N SER A 48 11.56 -51.27 3.19
CA SER A 48 12.13 -52.42 3.91
C SER A 48 13.62 -52.41 4.26
N ASP A 49 13.81 -52.06 5.54
CA ASP A 49 14.71 -52.62 6.55
C ASP A 49 15.40 -53.96 6.25
N HIS A 50 16.64 -54.09 6.73
CA HIS A 50 17.09 -55.02 7.78
C HIS A 50 18.63 -55.13 7.77
N LYS A 51 19.31 -54.64 8.82
CA LYS A 51 19.70 -55.36 10.05
C LYS A 51 20.94 -56.26 9.91
N CYS A 52 22.02 -55.75 10.53
CA CYS A 52 23.13 -56.40 11.24
C CYS A 52 23.50 -57.88 10.97
N LYS A 53 24.81 -58.12 10.78
CA LYS A 53 25.64 -59.15 11.45
C LYS A 53 27.12 -58.91 11.08
N SER A 54 27.95 -58.46 12.02
CA SER A 54 28.85 -59.25 12.88
C SER A 54 30.23 -59.56 12.26
N LEU A 55 31.25 -58.96 12.91
CA LEU A 55 32.71 -59.22 13.05
C LEU A 55 33.17 -60.69 12.85
N PRO A 56 34.50 -61.06 12.86
CA PRO A 56 35.72 -60.29 13.22
C PRO A 56 36.97 -60.54 12.32
N SER A 57 38.06 -59.77 12.54
CA SER A 57 39.41 -60.26 12.92
C SER A 57 40.54 -59.25 12.62
N SER A 58 41.18 -58.75 13.68
CA SER A 58 42.54 -58.18 13.76
C SER A 58 43.62 -59.28 13.53
N PRO A 59 44.97 -59.05 13.53
CA PRO A 59 45.75 -57.91 14.07
C PRO A 59 46.97 -57.44 13.23
N THR A 60 47.55 -56.27 13.51
CA THR A 60 48.90 -55.97 14.08
C THR A 60 49.27 -54.55 13.56
N LYS A 61 50.06 -53.65 14.16
CA LYS A 61 51.08 -53.65 15.22
C LYS A 61 51.44 -52.17 15.51
N THR A 62 51.77 -51.84 16.78
CA THR A 62 52.76 -50.82 17.28
C THR A 62 52.63 -49.34 16.83
N GLU A 63 52.87 -48.30 17.64
CA GLU A 63 53.73 -48.13 18.81
C GLU A 63 53.39 -46.83 19.58
N SER A 64 53.88 -46.76 20.82
CA SER A 64 53.75 -45.72 21.86
C SER A 64 54.43 -44.38 21.56
N SER A 65 53.96 -43.29 22.18
CA SER A 65 54.72 -42.57 23.24
C SER A 65 54.07 -41.23 23.65
N GLN A 66 53.99 -41.03 24.97
CA GLN A 66 53.72 -39.76 25.65
C GLN A 66 54.92 -38.82 25.55
N THR A 67 54.70 -37.50 25.45
CA THR A 67 55.57 -36.43 25.98
C THR A 67 54.73 -35.15 26.14
N SER A 68 54.50 -34.63 27.35
CA SER A 68 55.39 -33.87 28.24
C SER A 68 55.47 -32.38 27.89
N ALA A 69 54.83 -31.58 28.74
CA ALA A 69 54.90 -30.12 28.80
C ALA A 69 56.31 -29.64 29.18
N LEU A 70 56.77 -28.56 28.54
CA LEU A 70 58.00 -27.85 28.90
C LEU A 70 57.67 -26.38 29.21
N SER A 71 58.02 -25.96 30.43
CA SER A 71 58.14 -24.55 30.85
C SER A 71 59.52 -24.01 30.47
N PRO A 72 59.67 -22.71 30.14
CA PRO A 72 60.96 -22.12 29.83
C PRO A 72 61.77 -21.73 31.09
N PRO A 73 63.12 -21.74 31.02
CA PRO A 73 63.99 -21.64 32.18
C PRO A 73 64.32 -20.21 32.62
N ARG A 74 64.72 -20.09 33.88
CA ARG A 74 65.28 -18.90 34.54
C ARG A 74 66.77 -18.71 34.17
N PRO A 75 67.28 -17.47 34.12
CA PRO A 75 68.71 -17.19 34.22
C PRO A 75 69.09 -16.74 35.64
N ASP A 76 70.17 -17.34 36.18
CA ASP A 76 70.77 -16.97 37.46
C ASP A 76 71.88 -15.91 37.28
N GLY A 77 71.82 -14.86 38.11
CA GLY A 77 72.98 -14.32 38.83
C GLY A 77 73.84 -13.23 38.17
N CYS A 78 73.54 -11.95 38.43
CA CYS A 78 74.57 -10.96 38.76
C CYS A 78 73.97 -9.83 39.62
N GLY A 79 74.57 -9.59 40.78
CA GLY A 79 74.09 -8.64 41.78
C GLY A 79 74.13 -7.20 41.29
N THR A 80 72.99 -6.51 41.41
CA THR A 80 72.92 -5.05 41.44
C THR A 80 72.02 -4.65 42.62
N PRO A 81 72.37 -3.58 43.36
CA PRO A 81 71.74 -3.27 44.63
C PRO A 81 70.28 -2.87 44.41
N SER A 82 69.39 -3.47 45.20
CA SER A 82 67.97 -3.12 45.23
C SER A 82 67.80 -1.61 45.41
N PRO A 83 67.03 -0.90 44.55
CA PRO A 83 66.71 0.47 44.85
C PRO A 83 65.86 0.46 46.11
N ALA A 84 66.32 1.16 47.13
CA ALA A 84 65.60 1.38 48.38
C ALA A 84 64.12 1.65 48.06
N ARG A 85 63.23 0.84 48.62
CA ARG A 85 61.78 1.07 48.59
C ARG A 85 61.54 2.43 49.25
N LYS A 86 61.49 3.51 48.45
CA LYS A 86 61.02 4.82 48.91
C LYS A 86 59.65 4.56 49.52
N ARG A 87 59.55 4.76 50.83
CA ARG A 87 58.31 4.67 51.57
C ARG A 87 57.42 5.78 51.00
N ARG A 88 56.45 5.41 50.16
CA ARG A 88 55.52 6.35 49.52
C ARG A 88 54.99 7.30 50.60
N THR A 89 55.05 8.60 50.34
CA THR A 89 54.52 9.58 51.28
C THR A 89 53.01 9.39 51.40
N LYS A 90 52.44 9.71 52.57
CA LYS A 90 51.00 9.53 52.85
C LYS A 90 50.12 10.24 51.80
N GLU A 91 50.64 11.32 51.23
CA GLU A 91 50.03 12.13 50.18
C GLU A 91 50.01 11.45 48.81
N GLU A 92 51.09 10.72 48.44
CA GLU A 92 51.17 9.95 47.19
C GLU A 92 50.19 8.76 47.19
N ILE A 93 49.99 8.12 48.36
CA ILE A 93 49.02 7.02 48.53
C ILE A 93 47.59 7.54 48.44
N GLU A 94 47.31 8.74 48.97
CA GLU A 94 45.97 9.33 48.92
C GLU A 94 45.64 9.83 47.50
N ALA A 95 46.61 10.39 46.78
CA ALA A 95 46.46 10.77 45.37
C ALA A 95 46.19 9.55 44.46
N ASP A 96 46.88 8.43 44.65
CA ASP A 96 46.64 7.18 43.90
C ASP A 96 45.23 6.61 44.19
N ARG A 97 44.75 6.73 45.45
CA ARG A 97 43.39 6.35 45.82
C ARG A 97 42.33 7.26 45.20
N GLN A 98 42.56 8.57 45.12
CA GLN A 98 41.67 9.51 44.46
C GLN A 98 41.62 9.27 42.96
N ALA A 99 42.77 9.11 42.30
CA ALA A 99 42.85 8.76 40.88
C ALA A 99 42.16 7.42 40.56
N ALA A 100 42.27 6.42 41.46
CA ALA A 100 41.56 5.15 41.32
C ALA A 100 40.03 5.29 41.45
N ARG A 101 39.54 6.18 42.34
CA ARG A 101 38.11 6.50 42.47
C ARG A 101 37.58 7.20 41.23
N GLU A 102 38.27 8.23 40.75
CA GLU A 102 37.88 8.96 39.54
C GLU A 102 37.87 8.06 38.30
N LYS A 103 38.85 7.16 38.17
CA LYS A 103 38.89 6.17 37.07
C LYS A 103 37.77 5.15 37.17
N LYS A 104 37.35 4.77 38.39
CA LYS A 104 36.18 3.90 38.62
C LYS A 104 34.89 4.63 38.26
N GLU A 105 34.71 5.86 38.73
CA GLU A 105 33.54 6.69 38.42
C GLU A 105 33.44 7.04 36.93
N ALA A 106 34.56 7.27 36.25
CA ALA A 106 34.59 7.47 34.79
C ALA A 106 34.16 6.20 34.04
N ARG A 107 34.61 5.01 34.50
CA ARG A 107 34.18 3.72 33.93
C ARG A 107 32.71 3.43 34.20
N ASP A 108 32.23 3.73 35.40
CA ASP A 108 30.83 3.53 35.78
C ASP A 108 29.90 4.49 35.02
N ARG A 109 30.30 5.76 34.84
CA ARG A 109 29.61 6.72 33.95
C ARG A 109 29.59 6.25 32.49
N GLN A 110 30.70 5.73 31.97
CA GLN A 110 30.76 5.20 30.61
C GLN A 110 29.88 3.95 30.42
N ARG A 111 29.81 3.07 31.42
CA ARG A 111 28.92 1.91 31.43
C ARG A 111 27.44 2.31 31.49
N ALA A 112 27.11 3.30 32.32
CA ALA A 112 25.76 3.84 32.42
C ALA A 112 25.31 4.49 31.11
N ALA A 113 26.16 5.31 30.47
CA ALA A 113 25.86 5.93 29.18
C ALA A 113 25.61 4.88 28.07
N ARG A 114 26.46 3.85 27.98
CA ARG A 114 26.28 2.73 27.02
C ARG A 114 25.01 1.92 27.30
N ALA A 115 24.62 1.77 28.57
CA ALA A 115 23.39 1.07 28.95
C ALA A 115 22.15 1.87 28.56
N GLN A 116 22.17 3.19 28.77
CA GLN A 116 21.10 4.10 28.35
C GLN A 116 20.94 4.12 26.83
N GLU A 117 22.03 4.27 26.07
CA GLU A 117 22.01 4.23 24.59
C GLU A 117 21.47 2.90 24.06
N LYS A 118 21.84 1.77 24.67
CA LYS A 118 21.33 0.45 24.29
C LYS A 118 19.83 0.30 24.58
N GLU A 119 19.35 0.86 25.68
CA GLU A 119 17.92 0.85 26.03
C GLU A 119 17.11 1.74 25.09
N GLU A 120 17.60 2.95 24.79
CA GLU A 120 16.99 3.84 23.80
C GLU A 120 16.90 3.17 22.42
N ARG A 121 17.97 2.52 21.96
CA ARG A 121 17.98 1.77 20.69
C ARG A 121 16.97 0.61 20.70
N ARG A 122 16.80 -0.09 21.82
CA ARG A 122 15.81 -1.16 21.96
C ARG A 122 14.39 -0.62 21.91
N GLN A 123 14.12 0.47 22.62
CA GLN A 123 12.82 1.13 22.61
C GLN A 123 12.48 1.69 21.22
N GLU A 124 13.45 2.28 20.53
CA GLU A 124 13.27 2.74 19.15
C GLU A 124 13.00 1.56 18.20
N GLN A 125 13.76 0.46 18.33
CA GLN A 125 13.53 -0.73 17.53
C GLN A 125 12.15 -1.34 17.79
N GLN A 126 11.69 -1.36 19.04
CA GLN A 126 10.36 -1.83 19.39
C GLN A 126 9.27 -0.93 18.79
N LYS A 127 9.39 0.40 18.93
CA LYS A 127 8.46 1.36 18.30
C LYS A 127 8.41 1.21 16.78
N ARG A 128 9.57 0.99 16.14
CA ARG A 128 9.65 0.75 14.68
C ARG A 128 8.97 -0.57 14.29
N ARG A 129 9.15 -1.63 15.08
CA ARG A 129 8.48 -2.93 14.87
C ARG A 129 6.97 -2.80 15.01
N GLU A 130 6.49 -2.15 16.07
CA GLU A 130 5.07 -1.90 16.30
C GLU A 130 4.45 -1.05 15.17
N ALA A 131 5.14 0.02 14.74
CA ALA A 131 4.70 0.82 13.60
C ALA A 131 4.64 -0.01 12.30
N ALA A 132 5.63 -0.87 12.05
CA ALA A 132 5.66 -1.74 10.88
C ALA A 132 4.51 -2.78 10.91
N GLU A 133 4.25 -3.40 12.05
CA GLU A 133 3.13 -4.34 12.21
C GLU A 133 1.77 -3.64 12.06
N ASN A 134 1.62 -2.44 12.61
CA ASN A 134 0.41 -1.63 12.41
C ASN A 134 0.19 -1.35 10.91
N LEU A 135 1.22 -0.95 10.17
CA LEU A 135 1.14 -0.72 8.72
C LEU A 135 0.84 -2.01 7.94
N LYS A 136 1.45 -3.14 8.31
CA LYS A 136 1.15 -4.44 7.71
C LYS A 136 -0.31 -4.83 7.92
N SER A 137 -0.86 -4.58 9.11
CA SER A 137 -2.26 -4.86 9.39
C SER A 137 -3.18 -4.05 8.47
N LEU A 138 -2.85 -2.78 8.19
CA LEU A 138 -3.65 -1.89 7.36
C LEU A 138 -3.61 -2.23 5.86
N ARG A 139 -2.74 -3.16 5.42
CA ARG A 139 -2.70 -3.57 4.02
C ARG A 139 -4.06 -4.08 3.53
N PRO A 140 -4.47 -3.79 2.29
CA PRO A 140 -5.79 -4.14 1.79
C PRO A 140 -6.16 -5.62 1.94
N GLU A 141 -5.20 -6.54 1.77
CA GLU A 141 -5.45 -7.98 1.89
C GLU A 141 -5.77 -8.38 3.33
N ASN A 142 -5.07 -7.80 4.31
CA ASN A 142 -5.28 -8.04 5.74
C ASN A 142 -6.53 -7.32 6.27
N CYS A 143 -6.87 -6.17 5.70
CA CYS A 143 -8.11 -5.46 5.97
C CYS A 143 -9.32 -6.20 5.42
N LEU A 144 -9.19 -6.85 4.26
CA LEU A 144 -10.26 -7.63 3.63
C LEU A 144 -10.63 -8.86 4.46
N ARG A 145 -9.63 -9.54 5.06
CA ARG A 145 -9.86 -10.68 5.98
C ARG A 145 -10.65 -10.34 7.24
N ARG A 146 -10.70 -9.06 7.61
CA ARG A 146 -11.40 -8.54 8.79
C ARG A 146 -12.74 -7.91 8.46
N LEU A 147 -13.13 -7.90 7.19
CA LEU A 147 -14.43 -7.44 6.74
C LEU A 147 -15.39 -8.63 6.66
N THR A 148 -16.61 -8.39 7.12
CA THR A 148 -17.73 -9.31 6.98
C THR A 148 -18.82 -8.62 6.18
N VAL A 149 -19.24 -9.25 5.08
CA VAL A 149 -20.39 -8.79 4.28
C VAL A 149 -21.67 -9.29 4.97
N CYS A 150 -22.49 -8.37 5.44
CA CYS A 150 -23.77 -8.69 6.08
C CYS A 150 -24.86 -8.59 5.02
N ILE A 151 -25.62 -9.67 4.82
CA ILE A 151 -26.64 -9.79 3.77
C ILE A 151 -28.00 -10.00 4.41
N ASP A 152 -28.96 -9.17 4.04
CA ASP A 152 -30.35 -9.36 4.47
C ASP A 152 -30.99 -10.58 3.78
N PRO A 153 -31.66 -11.49 4.51
CA PRO A 153 -32.25 -12.69 3.93
C PRO A 153 -33.37 -12.43 2.92
N ALA A 154 -34.05 -11.27 2.94
CA ALA A 154 -35.06 -10.96 1.92
C ALA A 154 -34.41 -10.74 0.55
N LEU A 155 -33.13 -10.32 0.52
CA LEU A 155 -32.37 -10.19 -0.71
C LEU A 155 -32.22 -11.51 -1.46
N LEU A 156 -31.99 -12.59 -0.72
CA LEU A 156 -31.73 -13.92 -1.25
C LEU A 156 -32.96 -14.60 -1.85
N GLN A 157 -34.13 -13.95 -1.78
CA GLN A 157 -35.37 -14.41 -2.41
C GLN A 157 -35.46 -13.97 -3.87
N GLN A 158 -34.60 -13.04 -4.32
CA GLN A 158 -34.57 -12.61 -5.71
C GLN A 158 -33.83 -13.64 -6.59
N ASP A 159 -34.35 -13.87 -7.79
CA ASP A 159 -33.76 -14.79 -8.77
C ASP A 159 -32.36 -14.32 -9.18
N GLY A 160 -31.37 -15.22 -9.12
CA GLY A 160 -29.96 -14.93 -9.45
C GLY A 160 -29.11 -14.40 -8.29
N SER A 161 -29.69 -14.24 -7.10
CA SER A 161 -28.97 -13.81 -5.89
C SER A 161 -27.92 -14.81 -5.38
N ASP A 162 -28.00 -16.08 -5.81
CA ASP A 162 -27.02 -17.13 -5.56
C ASP A 162 -25.63 -16.80 -6.12
N ILE A 163 -25.56 -16.08 -7.25
CA ILE A 163 -24.31 -15.60 -7.85
C ILE A 163 -23.46 -14.80 -6.85
N LEU A 164 -24.11 -14.01 -5.99
CA LEU A 164 -23.44 -13.24 -4.96
C LEU A 164 -22.78 -14.16 -3.94
N LEU A 165 -23.52 -15.14 -3.41
CA LEU A 165 -23.02 -16.06 -2.40
C LEU A 165 -21.91 -16.97 -2.95
N ASP A 166 -22.06 -17.45 -4.18
CA ASP A 166 -21.05 -18.25 -4.87
C ASP A 166 -19.76 -17.45 -5.07
N THR A 167 -19.87 -16.17 -5.44
CA THR A 167 -18.72 -15.28 -5.62
C THR A 167 -18.01 -15.00 -4.29
N LEU A 168 -18.76 -14.70 -3.22
CA LEU A 168 -18.19 -14.47 -1.89
C LEU A 168 -17.48 -15.73 -1.36
N THR A 169 -18.07 -16.91 -1.61
CA THR A 169 -17.49 -18.20 -1.25
C THR A 169 -16.23 -18.50 -2.06
N THR A 170 -16.26 -18.25 -3.37
CA THR A 170 -15.11 -18.41 -4.29
C THR A 170 -13.92 -17.54 -3.88
N PHE A 171 -14.18 -16.34 -3.36
CA PHE A 171 -13.13 -15.46 -2.84
C PHE A 171 -12.71 -15.76 -1.39
N GLU A 172 -13.34 -16.73 -0.73
CA GLU A 172 -13.15 -17.04 0.69
C GLU A 172 -13.38 -15.82 1.60
N TRP A 173 -14.34 -14.96 1.24
CA TRP A 173 -14.69 -13.78 2.02
C TRP A 173 -15.70 -14.13 3.12
N ARG A 174 -15.58 -13.47 4.27
CA ARG A 174 -16.54 -13.65 5.37
C ARG A 174 -17.84 -12.97 5.03
N PHE A 175 -18.95 -13.68 5.20
CA PHE A 175 -20.28 -13.12 5.10
C PHE A 175 -21.20 -13.69 6.19
N SER A 176 -22.26 -12.95 6.49
CA SER A 176 -23.30 -13.31 7.46
C SER A 176 -24.66 -13.04 6.85
N ILE A 177 -25.64 -13.89 7.13
CA ILE A 177 -27.01 -13.75 6.66
C ILE A 177 -27.88 -13.48 7.88
N GLU A 178 -28.26 -12.22 8.05
CA GLU A 178 -28.96 -11.73 9.25
C GLU A 178 -29.98 -10.68 8.83
N SER A 179 -31.13 -10.62 9.52
CA SER A 179 -32.15 -9.60 9.25
C SER A 179 -31.62 -8.20 9.54
N GLN A 180 -31.69 -7.32 8.54
CA GLN A 180 -31.19 -5.95 8.65
C GLN A 180 -32.30 -4.95 8.89
N GLN A 181 -31.94 -3.71 9.23
CA GLN A 181 -32.92 -2.63 9.40
C GLN A 181 -33.68 -2.31 8.11
N LEU A 182 -33.02 -2.53 6.96
CA LEU A 182 -33.62 -2.35 5.64
C LEU A 182 -33.67 -3.71 4.92
N PRO A 183 -34.84 -4.17 4.48
CA PRO A 183 -34.93 -5.36 3.63
C PRO A 183 -34.14 -5.18 2.34
N HIS A 184 -33.66 -6.29 1.77
CA HIS A 184 -32.87 -6.28 0.53
C HIS A 184 -31.57 -5.47 0.61
N SER A 185 -31.03 -5.28 1.81
CA SER A 185 -29.78 -4.54 2.03
C SER A 185 -28.55 -5.45 2.20
N ILE A 186 -27.41 -4.88 1.84
CA ILE A 186 -26.07 -5.41 2.07
C ILE A 186 -25.29 -4.32 2.80
N THR A 187 -24.69 -4.71 3.93
CA THR A 187 -23.86 -3.84 4.78
C THR A 187 -22.53 -4.53 5.07
N TRP A 188 -21.61 -3.82 5.71
CA TRP A 188 -20.30 -4.36 6.06
C TRP A 188 -19.99 -4.07 7.52
N THR A 189 -19.39 -5.05 8.18
CA THR A 189 -18.81 -4.88 9.51
C THR A 189 -17.33 -5.20 9.49
N ARG A 190 -16.57 -4.57 10.39
CA ARG A 190 -15.14 -4.75 10.51
C ARG A 190 -14.76 -5.17 11.92
N ASP A 191 -14.01 -6.27 12.02
CA ASP A 191 -13.43 -6.72 13.29
C ASP A 191 -12.32 -5.77 13.75
N LEU A 192 -12.37 -5.32 15.01
CA LEU A 192 -11.25 -4.61 15.60
C LEU A 192 -10.07 -5.55 15.92
N PRO A 193 -8.82 -5.10 15.74
CA PRO A 193 -7.62 -5.90 16.06
C PRO A 193 -7.37 -6.12 17.55
N GLN A 194 -8.10 -5.42 18.44
CA GLN A 194 -7.86 -5.48 19.89
C GLN A 194 -8.79 -6.54 20.50
N GLN A 195 -8.21 -7.50 21.25
CA GLN A 195 -8.93 -8.61 21.92
C GLN A 195 -10.15 -8.11 22.71
N GLY A 196 -11.30 -8.13 22.06
CA GLY A 196 -12.60 -7.75 22.55
C GLY A 196 -13.55 -7.88 21.36
N ALA A 197 -14.62 -8.67 21.51
CA ALA A 197 -15.58 -8.97 20.45
C ALA A 197 -16.42 -7.73 20.09
N GLY A 198 -15.77 -6.74 19.48
CA GLY A 198 -16.40 -5.56 18.93
C GLY A 198 -16.17 -5.53 17.43
N SER A 199 -17.25 -5.60 16.66
CA SER A 199 -17.27 -5.22 15.26
C SER A 199 -17.74 -3.77 15.14
N VAL A 200 -17.22 -3.05 14.15
CA VAL A 200 -17.69 -1.71 13.79
C VAL A 200 -18.44 -1.80 12.48
N GLU A 201 -19.64 -1.25 12.44
CA GLU A 201 -20.42 -1.13 11.21
C GLU A 201 -19.82 -0.05 10.30
N GLU A 202 -19.66 -0.37 9.02
CA GLU A 202 -19.22 0.58 8.00
C GLU A 202 -20.40 1.46 7.57
N GLU A 203 -20.11 2.69 7.14
CA GLU A 203 -21.14 3.67 6.76
C GLU A 203 -21.87 3.33 5.44
N GLN A 204 -21.40 2.32 4.69
CA GLN A 204 -21.92 1.99 3.36
C GLN A 204 -23.08 1.01 3.46
N VAL A 205 -24.21 1.36 2.83
CA VAL A 205 -25.38 0.49 2.70
C VAL A 205 -25.71 0.37 1.22
N VAL A 206 -25.79 -0.86 0.72
CA VAL A 206 -26.27 -1.14 -0.63
C VAL A 206 -27.65 -1.76 -0.53
N LEU A 207 -28.62 -1.24 -1.29
CA LEU A 207 -29.96 -1.78 -1.42
C LEU A 207 -30.16 -2.27 -2.84
N VAL A 208 -30.67 -3.49 -3.01
CA VAL A 208 -30.94 -4.05 -4.34
C VAL A 208 -32.45 -4.14 -4.54
N LEU A 209 -32.96 -3.38 -5.50
CA LEU A 209 -34.38 -3.29 -5.79
C LEU A 209 -34.67 -3.88 -7.16
N GLY A 210 -35.79 -4.61 -7.25
CA GLY A 210 -36.39 -4.90 -8.54
C GLY A 210 -36.97 -3.64 -9.16
N LEU A 211 -37.21 -3.68 -10.47
CA LEU A 211 -37.81 -2.55 -11.18
C LEU A 211 -39.16 -2.14 -10.57
N THR A 212 -40.01 -3.07 -10.15
CA THR A 212 -41.31 -2.73 -9.53
C THR A 212 -41.18 -1.93 -8.25
N ASP A 213 -40.28 -2.35 -7.35
CA ASP A 213 -40.09 -1.71 -6.05
C ASP A 213 -39.47 -0.31 -6.22
N PHE A 214 -38.56 -0.19 -7.19
CA PHE A 214 -38.00 1.10 -7.59
C PHE A 214 -39.09 2.07 -8.06
N MET A 215 -40.05 1.60 -8.86
CA MET A 215 -41.13 2.42 -9.40
C MET A 215 -42.06 2.89 -8.28
N ASP A 216 -42.42 2.01 -7.36
CA ASP A 216 -43.24 2.36 -6.18
C ASP A 216 -42.55 3.42 -5.31
N MET A 217 -41.23 3.32 -5.18
CA MET A 217 -40.40 4.33 -4.55
C MET A 217 -40.46 5.67 -5.31
N VAL A 218 -40.33 5.69 -6.64
CA VAL A 218 -40.40 6.93 -7.43
C VAL A 218 -41.78 7.59 -7.30
N ILE A 219 -42.86 6.81 -7.39
CA ILE A 219 -44.24 7.31 -7.19
C ILE A 219 -44.38 7.95 -5.81
N SER A 220 -43.85 7.29 -4.78
CA SER A 220 -43.90 7.80 -3.41
C SER A 220 -43.09 9.09 -3.26
N GLY A 221 -41.91 9.16 -3.89
CA GLY A 221 -41.06 10.34 -3.90
C GLY A 221 -41.74 11.51 -4.59
N LYS A 222 -42.40 11.29 -5.73
CA LYS A 222 -43.13 12.33 -6.45
C LYS A 222 -44.30 12.87 -5.63
N LYS A 223 -45.09 11.98 -5.02
CA LYS A 223 -46.17 12.38 -4.10
C LYS A 223 -45.64 13.22 -2.93
N MET A 224 -44.46 12.92 -2.40
CA MET A 224 -43.82 13.71 -1.34
C MET A 224 -43.37 15.09 -1.82
N LEU A 225 -42.93 15.23 -3.07
CA LEU A 225 -42.54 16.52 -3.64
C LEU A 225 -43.75 17.42 -3.93
N ASP A 226 -44.83 16.83 -4.43
CA ASP A 226 -46.05 17.56 -4.79
C ASP A 226 -46.88 17.95 -3.55
N SER A 227 -46.73 17.22 -2.45
CA SER A 227 -47.39 17.52 -1.17
C SER A 227 -46.49 18.45 -0.36
N GLU A 228 -46.81 19.73 -0.24
CA GLU A 228 -46.02 20.75 0.49
C GLU A 228 -45.80 20.41 1.99
N GLY A 229 -44.86 19.50 2.29
CA GLY A 229 -44.35 19.23 3.63
C GLY A 229 -45.23 18.37 4.56
N GLU A 230 -46.35 17.84 4.08
CA GLU A 230 -47.15 16.90 4.87
C GLU A 230 -46.61 15.48 4.66
N GLU A 231 -45.64 15.09 5.50
CA GLU A 231 -45.10 13.73 5.58
C GLU A 231 -46.24 12.74 5.85
N THR A 232 -46.93 12.33 4.79
CA THR A 232 -47.93 11.27 4.88
C THR A 232 -47.17 10.00 5.20
N ARG A 233 -47.18 9.67 6.49
CA ARG A 233 -46.53 8.56 7.21
C ARG A 233 -46.93 7.15 6.70
N MET A 234 -47.49 7.03 5.50
CA MET A 234 -48.18 5.84 5.04
C MET A 234 -47.29 4.99 4.13
N GLY A 235 -46.68 3.96 4.69
CA GLY A 235 -46.36 2.69 4.02
C GLY A 235 -45.38 2.66 2.84
N SER A 236 -44.77 3.77 2.44
CA SER A 236 -43.84 3.78 1.31
C SER A 236 -42.52 3.07 1.62
N PHE A 237 -41.98 2.34 0.63
CA PHE A 237 -40.63 1.78 0.64
C PHE A 237 -39.53 2.82 0.95
N LEU A 238 -39.79 4.10 0.65
CA LEU A 238 -38.88 5.20 0.95
C LEU A 238 -38.78 5.58 2.43
N ASN A 239 -39.85 5.39 3.21
CA ASN A 239 -39.89 5.87 4.58
C ASN A 239 -38.86 5.18 5.49
N PRO A 240 -38.71 3.84 5.45
CA PRO A 240 -37.65 3.15 6.18
C PRO A 240 -36.24 3.63 5.79
N ILE A 241 -36.01 3.85 4.49
CA ILE A 241 -34.71 4.33 3.97
C ILE A 241 -34.43 5.74 4.52
N LEU A 242 -35.44 6.61 4.49
CA LEU A 242 -35.33 7.97 4.96
C LEU A 242 -35.12 8.04 6.48
N GLU A 243 -35.80 7.18 7.24
CA GLU A 243 -35.59 7.05 8.68
C GLU A 243 -34.17 6.57 9.00
N CYS A 244 -33.66 5.59 8.24
CA CYS A 244 -32.28 5.10 8.37
C CYS A 244 -31.26 6.23 8.12
N LEU A 245 -31.42 7.00 7.05
CA LEU A 245 -30.57 8.15 6.71
C LEU A 245 -30.64 9.28 7.75
N ASN A 246 -31.79 9.46 8.39
CA ASN A 246 -31.98 10.49 9.43
C ASN A 246 -31.38 10.09 10.79
N ARG A 247 -31.33 8.79 11.10
CA ARG A 247 -30.77 8.28 12.36
C ARG A 247 -29.25 8.19 12.32
N GLU A 248 -28.69 7.78 11.19
CA GLU A 248 -27.28 7.46 11.05
C GLU A 248 -26.69 8.09 9.78
N ALA A 249 -25.43 8.55 9.86
CA ALA A 249 -24.72 9.11 8.71
C ALA A 249 -24.27 8.02 7.74
N LYS A 250 -25.24 7.29 7.17
CA LYS A 250 -25.03 6.21 6.20
C LYS A 250 -25.01 6.74 4.77
N LYS A 251 -24.20 6.12 3.92
CA LYS A 251 -24.16 6.34 2.47
C LYS A 251 -24.93 5.21 1.81
N VAL A 252 -26.12 5.52 1.32
CA VAL A 252 -27.01 4.55 0.69
C VAL A 252 -26.80 4.57 -0.83
N THR A 253 -26.52 3.40 -1.39
CA THR A 253 -26.51 3.17 -2.83
C THR A 253 -27.64 2.22 -3.19
N LEU A 254 -28.55 2.68 -4.04
CA LEU A 254 -29.63 1.89 -4.63
C LEU A 254 -29.13 1.27 -5.94
N LEU A 255 -29.18 -0.05 -6.00
CA LEU A 255 -28.94 -0.84 -7.21
C LEU A 255 -30.29 -1.32 -7.72
N VAL A 256 -30.67 -0.88 -8.92
CA VAL A 256 -31.92 -1.31 -9.55
C VAL A 256 -31.56 -2.37 -10.59
N SER A 257 -32.04 -3.59 -10.37
CA SER A 257 -31.86 -4.70 -11.30
C SER A 257 -33.17 -4.98 -12.03
N ASP A 258 -33.08 -5.13 -13.35
CA ASP A 258 -34.19 -5.64 -14.14
C ASP A 258 -33.98 -7.13 -14.41
N SER A 259 -34.66 -7.99 -13.65
CA SER A 259 -34.66 -9.43 -13.91
C SER A 259 -35.66 -9.85 -14.99
N GLN A 260 -36.47 -8.93 -15.53
CA GLN A 260 -37.48 -9.21 -16.54
C GLN A 260 -37.08 -8.72 -17.93
N THR A 261 -36.13 -9.40 -18.57
CA THR A 261 -36.18 -9.48 -20.03
C THR A 261 -35.95 -10.91 -20.52
N ASP A 262 -37.06 -11.53 -20.92
CA ASP A 262 -37.04 -12.55 -21.96
C ASP A 262 -36.32 -11.96 -23.18
N ASN A 263 -35.30 -12.67 -23.67
CA ASN A 263 -34.47 -12.39 -24.84
C ASN A 263 -35.07 -11.42 -25.88
N ARG A 264 -34.78 -10.12 -25.77
CA ARG A 264 -34.92 -9.20 -26.91
C ARG A 264 -33.96 -8.00 -26.86
N THR A 265 -32.79 -8.24 -27.45
CA THR A 265 -32.01 -7.29 -28.27
C THR A 265 -31.60 -5.95 -27.65
N ASP A 266 -30.30 -5.88 -27.30
CA ASP A 266 -29.38 -4.73 -27.41
C ASP A 266 -30.01 -3.37 -27.78
N ALA A 267 -30.47 -2.61 -26.78
CA ALA A 267 -30.54 -1.15 -26.83
C ALA A 267 -30.85 -0.54 -25.44
N TYR A 268 -29.81 0.00 -24.80
CA TYR A 268 -29.86 1.08 -23.80
C TYR A 268 -30.94 0.99 -22.71
N GLY A 269 -30.58 0.46 -21.54
CA GLY A 269 -31.46 0.35 -20.35
C GLY A 269 -32.13 1.64 -19.88
N VAL A 270 -31.73 2.82 -20.36
CA VAL A 270 -32.42 4.09 -20.12
C VAL A 270 -33.73 4.21 -20.91
N HIS A 271 -33.81 3.67 -22.13
CA HIS A 271 -35.02 3.73 -22.95
C HIS A 271 -36.11 2.75 -22.49
N LEU A 272 -35.73 1.61 -21.90
CA LEU A 272 -36.68 0.63 -21.37
C LEU A 272 -37.35 1.14 -20.08
N LEU A 273 -36.59 1.83 -19.23
CA LEU A 273 -37.13 2.57 -18.08
C LEU A 273 -38.15 3.60 -18.55
N ASP A 274 -37.80 4.41 -19.55
CA ASP A 274 -38.66 5.46 -20.12
C ASP A 274 -40.00 4.90 -20.66
N GLU A 275 -39.95 3.85 -21.49
CA GLU A 275 -41.17 3.20 -22.01
C GLU A 275 -42.01 2.53 -20.91
N THR A 276 -41.36 1.91 -19.90
CA THR A 276 -42.05 1.25 -18.79
C THR A 276 -42.63 2.25 -17.80
N LEU A 277 -41.96 3.39 -17.58
CA LEU A 277 -42.40 4.52 -16.76
C LEU A 277 -43.58 5.24 -17.41
N GLN A 278 -43.50 5.54 -18.71
CA GLN A 278 -44.60 6.16 -19.44
C GLN A 278 -45.83 5.25 -19.48
N SER A 279 -45.65 3.95 -19.75
CA SER A 279 -46.77 3.02 -19.91
C SER A 279 -47.45 2.59 -18.61
N LYS A 280 -46.71 2.41 -17.50
CA LYS A 280 -47.29 2.00 -16.20
C LYS A 280 -47.74 3.14 -15.32
N LEU A 281 -47.11 4.32 -15.43
CA LEU A 281 -47.24 5.39 -14.45
C LEU A 281 -47.95 6.64 -14.98
N GLY A 282 -47.99 6.83 -16.30
CA GLY A 282 -48.45 8.09 -16.89
C GLY A 282 -47.64 9.32 -16.44
N MET A 283 -46.44 9.08 -15.89
CA MET A 283 -45.51 10.12 -15.46
C MET A 283 -44.68 10.59 -16.65
N GLU A 284 -44.43 11.89 -16.73
CA GLU A 284 -43.49 12.44 -17.71
C GLU A 284 -42.06 12.09 -17.27
N ASN A 285 -41.13 11.93 -18.22
CA ASN A 285 -39.71 11.71 -17.90
C ASN A 285 -39.16 12.75 -16.92
N LEU A 286 -39.65 13.99 -17.03
CA LEU A 286 -39.30 15.09 -16.15
C LEU A 286 -39.65 14.80 -14.68
N ASP A 287 -40.78 14.15 -14.41
CA ASP A 287 -41.19 13.82 -13.04
C ASP A 287 -40.26 12.77 -12.40
N VAL A 288 -39.79 11.82 -13.21
CA VAL A 288 -38.86 10.78 -12.75
C VAL A 288 -37.50 11.41 -12.47
N GLU A 289 -36.97 12.20 -13.40
CA GLU A 289 -35.72 12.93 -13.22
C GLU A 289 -35.78 13.86 -12.01
N GLU A 290 -36.91 14.55 -11.77
CA GLU A 290 -37.11 15.41 -10.60
C GLU A 290 -36.96 14.62 -9.29
N VAL A 291 -37.59 13.45 -9.18
CA VAL A 291 -37.45 12.60 -7.99
C VAL A 291 -36.02 12.10 -7.82
N LEU A 292 -35.36 11.68 -8.91
CA LEU A 292 -33.98 11.22 -8.85
C LEU A 292 -33.02 12.32 -8.39
N VAL A 293 -33.19 13.53 -8.92
CA VAL A 293 -32.43 14.72 -8.50
C VAL A 293 -32.68 15.04 -7.03
N TYR A 294 -33.93 14.96 -6.56
CA TYR A 294 -34.26 15.13 -5.15
C TYR A 294 -33.57 14.09 -4.26
N LEU A 295 -33.63 12.80 -4.61
CA LEU A 295 -32.96 11.74 -3.86
C LEU A 295 -31.44 11.95 -3.78
N GLN A 296 -30.83 12.39 -4.89
CA GLN A 296 -29.39 12.65 -4.93
C GLN A 296 -29.00 13.90 -4.14
N LEU A 297 -29.66 15.05 -4.37
CA LEU A 297 -29.28 16.34 -3.78
C LEU A 297 -29.72 16.50 -2.33
N CYS A 298 -30.94 16.08 -2.01
CA CYS A 298 -31.52 16.31 -0.69
C CYS A 298 -31.28 15.14 0.27
N LYS A 299 -31.15 13.90 -0.23
CA LYS A 299 -31.03 12.69 0.61
C LYS A 299 -29.69 11.97 0.50
N ASN A 300 -28.79 12.42 -0.39
CA ASN A 300 -27.47 11.82 -0.61
C ASN A 300 -27.54 10.31 -0.94
N ILE A 301 -28.58 9.92 -1.68
CA ILE A 301 -28.77 8.56 -2.17
C ILE A 301 -28.16 8.46 -3.57
N SER A 302 -27.28 7.49 -3.78
CA SER A 302 -26.72 7.18 -5.11
C SER A 302 -27.57 6.11 -5.80
N LEU A 303 -27.85 6.27 -7.08
CA LEU A 303 -28.64 5.31 -7.87
C LEU A 303 -27.80 4.73 -9.01
N VAL A 304 -27.89 3.42 -9.20
CA VAL A 304 -27.24 2.70 -10.30
C VAL A 304 -28.21 1.69 -10.88
N PHE A 305 -28.44 1.74 -12.18
CA PHE A 305 -29.20 0.73 -12.92
C PHE A 305 -28.24 -0.34 -13.44
N LEU A 306 -28.61 -1.61 -13.25
CA LEU A 306 -27.79 -2.77 -13.58
C LEU A 306 -28.64 -3.79 -14.35
N GLU A 307 -28.01 -4.48 -15.30
CA GLU A 307 -28.70 -5.41 -16.20
C GLU A 307 -28.96 -6.78 -15.55
N GLY A 308 -28.31 -7.07 -14.42
CA GLY A 308 -28.56 -8.30 -13.70
C GLY A 308 -27.63 -8.55 -12.50
N TRP A 309 -27.81 -9.71 -11.89
CA TRP A 309 -27.13 -10.10 -10.65
C TRP A 309 -25.62 -10.23 -10.75
N GLN A 310 -25.07 -10.49 -11.94
CA GLN A 310 -23.62 -10.49 -12.14
C GLN A 310 -23.03 -9.10 -11.91
N GLU A 311 -23.71 -8.05 -12.37
CA GLU A 311 -23.27 -6.67 -12.17
C GLU A 311 -23.49 -6.20 -10.74
N VAL A 312 -24.60 -6.59 -10.13
CA VAL A 312 -24.86 -6.36 -8.68
C VAL A 312 -23.72 -6.96 -7.87
N THR A 313 -23.35 -8.21 -8.16
CA THR A 313 -22.25 -8.91 -7.49
C THR A 313 -20.91 -8.22 -7.72
N ASN A 314 -20.63 -7.76 -8.95
CA ASN A 314 -19.43 -6.99 -9.26
C ASN A 314 -19.37 -5.68 -8.47
N HIS A 315 -20.51 -4.99 -8.32
CA HIS A 315 -20.61 -3.76 -7.53
C HIS A 315 -20.33 -4.03 -6.05
N VAL A 316 -20.97 -5.03 -5.45
CA VAL A 316 -20.73 -5.44 -4.05
C VAL A 316 -19.25 -5.80 -3.84
N CYS A 317 -18.64 -6.52 -4.79
CA CYS A 317 -17.22 -6.83 -4.75
C CYS A 317 -16.32 -5.57 -4.82
N ALA A 318 -16.68 -4.61 -5.66
CA ALA A 318 -15.95 -3.35 -5.80
C ALA A 318 -16.04 -2.53 -4.51
N VAL A 319 -17.23 -2.42 -3.90
CA VAL A 319 -17.43 -1.74 -2.61
C VAL A 319 -16.62 -2.44 -1.52
N THR A 320 -16.71 -3.77 -1.41
CA THR A 320 -15.95 -4.55 -0.41
C THR A 320 -14.44 -4.31 -0.53
N LYS A 321 -13.90 -4.34 -1.76
CA LYS A 321 -12.48 -4.02 -2.05
C LYS A 321 -12.12 -2.56 -1.79
N ALA A 322 -13.06 -1.63 -1.98
CA ALA A 322 -12.84 -0.22 -1.66
C ALA A 322 -12.77 0.01 -0.14
N LEU A 323 -13.67 -0.64 0.61
CA LEU A 323 -13.67 -0.61 2.08
C LEU A 323 -12.39 -1.20 2.66
N SER A 324 -11.85 -2.28 2.08
CA SER A 324 -10.58 -2.84 2.57
C SER A 324 -9.39 -1.90 2.35
N LYS A 325 -9.44 -1.05 1.32
CA LYS A 325 -8.39 -0.06 1.01
C LYS A 325 -8.53 1.24 1.81
N ARG A 326 -9.72 1.58 2.30
CA ARG A 326 -10.01 2.87 2.98
C ARG A 326 -9.04 3.19 4.13
N PRO A 327 -8.74 2.27 5.08
CA PRO A 327 -7.82 2.57 6.17
C PRO A 327 -6.39 2.88 5.68
N PHE A 328 -5.92 2.13 4.69
CA PHE A 328 -4.61 2.35 4.08
C PHE A 328 -4.57 3.69 3.34
N LYS A 329 -5.60 3.99 2.55
CA LYS A 329 -5.73 5.24 1.80
C LYS A 329 -5.70 6.47 2.70
N LEU A 330 -6.48 6.47 3.78
CA LEU A 330 -6.50 7.57 4.74
C LEU A 330 -5.12 7.85 5.34
N LEU A 331 -4.35 6.80 5.63
CA LEU A 331 -2.99 6.95 6.14
C LEU A 331 -2.04 7.48 5.06
N THR A 332 -2.16 7.03 3.82
CA THR A 332 -1.32 7.50 2.71
C THR A 332 -1.67 8.92 2.23
N GLU A 333 -2.93 9.33 2.31
CA GLU A 333 -3.39 10.68 1.96
C GLU A 333 -2.83 11.74 2.92
N GLN A 334 -2.54 11.36 4.17
CA GLN A 334 -1.85 12.21 5.14
C GLN A 334 -0.34 12.34 4.90
N ALA A 335 0.22 11.64 3.91
CA ALA A 335 1.63 11.76 3.56
C ALA A 335 1.91 13.06 2.78
N GLU A 336 3.14 13.58 2.90
CA GLU A 336 3.55 14.85 2.26
C GLU A 336 3.47 14.85 0.71
N LEU A 337 3.32 13.67 0.07
CA LEU A 337 3.21 13.52 -1.38
C LEU A 337 2.06 12.57 -1.75
N PRO A 338 0.79 12.99 -1.58
CA PRO A 338 -0.37 12.12 -1.78
C PRO A 338 -0.57 11.73 -3.26
N PHE A 339 0.10 12.38 -4.20
CA PHE A 339 0.05 12.01 -5.62
C PHE A 339 0.94 10.81 -5.99
N CYS A 340 1.90 10.44 -5.12
CA CYS A 340 2.90 9.40 -5.43
C CYS A 340 2.47 7.98 -5.07
N VAL A 341 1.25 7.77 -4.55
CA VAL A 341 0.91 6.53 -3.84
C VAL A 341 0.16 5.49 -4.67
N ASP A 342 -0.51 5.86 -5.77
CA ASP A 342 -1.23 4.88 -6.59
C ASP A 342 -1.44 5.31 -8.05
N GLY A 343 -1.51 4.31 -8.95
CA GLY A 343 -1.90 4.48 -10.36
C GLY A 343 -0.75 4.51 -11.37
N SER A 344 -1.11 4.55 -12.66
CA SER A 344 -0.15 4.59 -13.78
C SER A 344 0.79 5.81 -13.72
N TRP A 345 0.35 6.89 -13.07
CA TRP A 345 1.11 8.10 -12.83
C TRP A 345 2.28 7.90 -11.84
N ALA A 346 2.09 7.08 -10.82
CA ALA A 346 3.11 6.74 -9.81
C ALA A 346 3.99 5.54 -10.23
N SER A 347 3.69 4.90 -11.36
CA SER A 347 4.45 3.75 -11.85
C SER A 347 5.88 4.17 -12.22
N GLY A 348 6.87 3.50 -11.62
CA GLY A 348 8.28 3.65 -11.97
C GLY A 348 8.62 3.09 -13.36
N VAL A 349 9.82 3.39 -13.83
CA VAL A 349 10.43 2.73 -15.00
C VAL A 349 11.50 1.78 -14.49
N ARG A 350 11.52 0.55 -15.00
CA ARG A 350 12.60 -0.40 -14.69
C ARG A 350 13.90 0.06 -15.36
N VAL A 351 14.96 0.17 -14.56
CA VAL A 351 16.29 0.57 -15.03
C VAL A 351 17.27 -0.57 -14.75
N GLU A 352 17.96 -1.01 -15.79
CA GLU A 352 18.98 -2.06 -15.70
C GLU A 352 20.35 -1.49 -15.28
N ARG A 353 21.29 -2.36 -14.89
CA ARG A 353 22.61 -1.94 -14.38
C ARG A 353 23.47 -1.18 -15.39
N ASP A 354 23.22 -1.40 -16.67
CA ASP A 354 23.87 -0.72 -17.79
C ASP A 354 23.29 0.70 -18.07
N GLY A 355 22.24 1.10 -17.33
CA GLY A 355 21.53 2.36 -17.52
C GLY A 355 20.41 2.30 -18.57
N SER A 356 20.15 1.13 -19.15
CA SER A 356 19.00 0.92 -20.03
C SER A 356 17.71 1.23 -19.27
N GLY A 357 16.90 2.16 -19.81
CA GLY A 357 15.70 2.69 -19.17
C GLY A 357 15.83 4.12 -18.64
N LEU A 358 17.05 4.66 -18.45
CA LEU A 358 17.23 6.04 -17.94
C LEU A 358 16.64 7.11 -18.86
N ILE A 359 16.66 6.89 -20.18
CA ILE A 359 16.03 7.82 -21.13
C ILE A 359 14.51 7.86 -20.99
N GLN A 360 13.90 6.73 -20.63
CA GLN A 360 12.46 6.63 -20.35
C GLN A 360 12.14 7.26 -19.00
N VAL A 361 13.01 7.11 -17.99
CA VAL A 361 12.91 7.85 -16.71
C VAL A 361 12.93 9.35 -16.99
N TRP A 362 13.90 9.82 -17.77
CA TRP A 362 14.01 11.24 -18.13
C TRP A 362 12.75 11.74 -18.83
N SER A 363 12.19 10.94 -19.75
CA SER A 363 10.91 11.24 -20.38
C SER A 363 9.77 11.39 -19.39
N ARG A 364 9.63 10.43 -18.46
CA ARG A 364 8.57 10.47 -17.46
C ARG A 364 8.74 11.65 -16.51
N GLN A 365 9.96 11.99 -16.11
CA GLN A 365 10.24 13.16 -15.26
C GLN A 365 9.76 14.47 -15.90
N ILE A 366 10.02 14.67 -17.20
CA ILE A 366 9.52 15.85 -17.92
C ILE A 366 7.98 15.83 -18.03
N GLN A 367 7.37 14.66 -18.23
CA GLN A 367 5.90 14.50 -18.29
C GLN A 367 5.19 14.74 -16.94
N GLN A 368 5.90 14.71 -15.81
CA GLN A 368 5.30 15.05 -14.51
C GLN A 368 4.90 16.52 -14.40
N LEU A 369 5.43 17.38 -15.26
CA LEU A 369 5.06 18.80 -15.29
C LEU A 369 3.68 19.00 -15.91
N ASN A 370 2.88 19.87 -15.30
CA ASN A 370 1.57 20.22 -15.80
C ASN A 370 1.62 20.63 -17.28
N ARG A 371 0.63 20.17 -18.05
CA ARG A 371 0.45 20.48 -19.49
C ARG A 371 1.58 19.98 -20.41
N VAL A 372 2.49 19.14 -19.92
CA VAL A 372 3.52 18.50 -20.73
C VAL A 372 3.01 17.16 -21.25
N SER A 373 2.72 17.09 -22.55
CA SER A 373 2.30 15.85 -23.19
C SER A 373 3.50 14.94 -23.52
N PRO A 374 3.27 13.63 -23.77
CA PRO A 374 4.34 12.73 -24.20
C PRO A 374 5.10 13.23 -25.44
N ALA A 375 4.40 13.86 -26.39
CA ALA A 375 5.02 14.46 -27.57
C ALA A 375 5.95 15.64 -27.22
N VAL A 376 5.55 16.50 -26.28
CA VAL A 376 6.39 17.62 -25.80
C VAL A 376 7.64 17.08 -25.11
N ALA A 377 7.48 16.10 -24.23
CA ALA A 377 8.59 15.46 -23.54
C ALA A 377 9.58 14.84 -24.54
N SER A 378 9.10 14.08 -25.53
CA SER A 378 9.94 13.51 -26.59
C SER A 378 10.72 14.57 -27.36
N THR A 379 10.11 15.73 -27.68
CA THR A 379 10.82 16.85 -28.31
C THR A 379 11.92 17.42 -27.42
N VAL A 380 11.65 17.62 -26.12
CA VAL A 380 12.65 18.12 -25.16
C VAL A 380 13.82 17.14 -25.04
N ILE A 381 13.55 15.84 -24.94
CA ILE A 381 14.57 14.79 -24.81
C ILE A 381 15.40 14.65 -26.09
N ALA A 382 14.77 14.80 -27.26
CA ALA A 382 15.48 14.78 -28.53
C ALA A 382 16.49 15.94 -28.64
N ALA A 383 16.14 17.11 -28.10
CA ALA A 383 17.05 18.25 -28.02
C ALA A 383 18.09 18.10 -26.88
N TYR A 384 17.68 17.55 -25.75
CA TYR A 384 18.49 17.41 -24.53
C TYR A 384 18.32 15.99 -23.94
N PRO A 385 19.13 15.01 -24.39
CA PRO A 385 18.95 13.61 -24.03
C PRO A 385 19.35 13.27 -22.59
N SER A 386 19.87 14.25 -21.83
CA SER A 386 20.14 14.09 -20.40
C SER A 386 19.84 15.37 -19.62
N PRO A 387 19.49 15.26 -18.31
CA PRO A 387 19.30 16.42 -17.45
C PRO A 387 20.54 17.33 -17.39
N GLN A 388 21.73 16.75 -17.43
CA GLN A 388 23.00 17.48 -17.40
C GLN A 388 23.17 18.37 -18.62
N LEU A 389 22.84 17.88 -19.82
CA LEU A 389 22.91 18.68 -21.05
C LEU A 389 21.93 19.84 -21.02
N LEU A 390 20.73 19.64 -20.48
CA LEU A 390 19.75 20.71 -20.31
C LEU A 390 20.24 21.78 -19.32
N LEU A 391 20.79 21.36 -18.18
CA LEU A 391 21.36 22.28 -17.18
C LEU A 391 22.55 23.07 -17.72
N GLN A 392 23.44 22.44 -18.46
CA GLN A 392 24.58 23.12 -19.11
C GLN A 392 24.10 24.17 -20.12
N ALA A 393 23.04 23.88 -20.88
CA ALA A 393 22.45 24.83 -21.82
C ALA A 393 21.80 26.03 -21.10
N TYR A 394 21.22 25.85 -19.91
CA TYR A 394 20.77 26.99 -19.11
C TYR A 394 21.93 27.83 -18.57
N GLN A 395 23.02 27.19 -18.15
CA GLN A 395 24.19 27.86 -17.58
C GLN A 395 24.96 28.69 -18.62
N SER A 396 24.95 28.28 -19.89
CA SER A 396 25.64 29.01 -20.97
C SER A 396 24.94 30.31 -21.39
N LEU A 397 23.67 30.50 -21.01
CA LEU A 397 22.90 31.70 -21.31
C LEU A 397 23.09 32.78 -20.24
N GLY A 398 23.26 34.03 -20.67
CA GLY A 398 23.51 35.17 -19.78
C GLY A 398 22.26 35.80 -19.15
N SER A 399 21.13 35.80 -19.87
CA SER A 399 19.86 36.38 -19.41
C SER A 399 18.91 35.33 -18.84
N GLU A 400 18.17 35.69 -17.80
CA GLU A 400 17.11 34.84 -17.24
C GLU A 400 15.93 34.67 -18.22
N GLU A 401 15.65 35.68 -19.06
CA GLU A 401 14.62 35.61 -20.09
C GLU A 401 14.96 34.57 -21.16
N ASP A 402 16.23 34.55 -21.61
CA ASP A 402 16.71 33.56 -22.57
C ASP A 402 16.66 32.14 -22.00
N ARG A 403 17.02 31.98 -20.72
CA ARG A 403 16.92 30.68 -20.03
C ARG A 403 15.47 30.21 -19.96
N LYS A 404 14.53 31.10 -19.61
CA LYS A 404 13.09 30.79 -19.62
C LYS A 404 12.58 30.48 -21.02
N GLY A 405 13.15 31.09 -22.06
CA GLY A 405 12.77 30.91 -23.46
C GLY A 405 13.42 29.73 -24.20
N LEU A 406 14.42 29.07 -23.62
CA LEU A 406 15.28 28.09 -24.30
C LEU A 406 14.51 26.99 -25.07
N LEU A 407 13.45 26.45 -24.48
CA LEU A 407 12.66 25.37 -25.06
C LEU A 407 11.46 25.87 -25.86
N ALA A 408 11.14 27.16 -25.79
CA ALA A 408 9.88 27.71 -26.29
C ALA A 408 9.70 27.54 -27.81
N ALA A 409 10.81 27.62 -28.56
CA ALA A 409 10.81 27.53 -30.01
C ALA A 409 10.84 26.09 -30.55
N LEU A 410 11.05 25.08 -29.70
CA LEU A 410 11.13 23.68 -30.14
C LEU A 410 9.81 23.22 -30.77
N LEU A 411 9.91 22.49 -31.89
CA LEU A 411 8.77 22.00 -32.66
C LEU A 411 8.35 20.60 -32.18
N VAL A 412 7.08 20.50 -31.80
CA VAL A 412 6.40 19.27 -31.42
C VAL A 412 5.59 18.78 -32.61
N LYS A 413 5.90 17.59 -33.10
CA LYS A 413 5.12 16.91 -34.15
C LYS A 413 4.16 15.94 -33.48
N SER A 414 2.86 16.19 -33.61
CA SER A 414 1.82 15.31 -33.05
C SER A 414 0.69 15.15 -34.05
N GLY A 415 0.45 13.92 -34.53
CA GLY A 415 -0.68 13.59 -35.39
C GLY A 415 -0.77 14.43 -36.68
N GLY A 416 0.37 14.73 -37.32
CA GLY A 416 0.43 15.50 -38.57
C GLY A 416 0.33 17.02 -38.42
N LYS A 417 0.17 17.56 -37.20
CA LYS A 417 0.24 19.00 -36.92
C LYS A 417 1.53 19.33 -36.19
N GLU A 418 2.16 20.45 -36.57
CA GLU A 418 3.33 20.99 -35.89
C GLU A 418 2.91 22.13 -34.98
N ARG A 419 3.33 22.08 -33.71
CA ARG A 419 3.14 23.17 -32.75
C ARG A 419 4.43 23.44 -32.00
N ARG A 420 4.62 24.66 -31.51
CA ARG A 420 5.74 24.98 -30.62
C ARG A 420 5.42 24.57 -29.19
N ILE A 421 6.45 24.29 -28.39
CA ILE A 421 6.30 24.06 -26.95
C ILE A 421 5.70 25.30 -26.27
N GLY A 422 6.16 26.49 -26.64
CA GLY A 422 5.67 27.76 -26.11
C GLY A 422 6.41 28.23 -24.85
N PRO A 423 6.34 29.53 -24.54
CA PRO A 423 7.14 30.16 -23.49
C PRO A 423 6.77 29.69 -22.07
N GLU A 424 5.50 29.35 -21.84
CA GLU A 424 5.02 28.95 -20.53
C GLU A 424 5.59 27.60 -20.09
N ILE A 425 5.50 26.58 -20.96
CA ILE A 425 6.10 25.26 -20.69
C ILE A 425 7.62 25.38 -20.54
N SER A 426 8.27 26.18 -21.40
CA SER A 426 9.72 26.40 -21.33
C SER A 426 10.16 27.02 -20.00
N ALA A 427 9.44 28.05 -19.53
CA ALA A 427 9.71 28.68 -18.25
C ALA A 427 9.44 27.73 -17.07
N ARG A 428 8.38 26.91 -17.14
CA ARG A 428 8.05 25.90 -16.13
C ARG A 428 9.17 24.88 -15.97
N VAL A 429 9.67 24.33 -17.08
CA VAL A 429 10.80 23.39 -17.08
C VAL A 429 12.04 24.05 -16.47
N TYR A 430 12.38 25.28 -16.90
CA TYR A 430 13.51 26.01 -16.33
C TYR A 430 13.39 26.19 -14.82
N ARG A 431 12.24 26.67 -14.33
CA ARG A 431 11.98 26.85 -12.88
C ARG A 431 12.14 25.52 -12.13
N CYS A 432 11.57 24.43 -12.65
CA CYS A 432 11.62 23.11 -12.02
C CYS A 432 13.07 22.61 -11.81
N PHE A 433 13.96 22.83 -12.77
CA PHE A 433 15.33 22.30 -12.71
C PHE A 433 16.35 23.25 -12.07
N THR A 434 16.00 24.52 -11.85
CA THR A 434 16.95 25.54 -11.38
C THR A 434 16.56 26.22 -10.07
N ALA A 435 15.27 26.17 -9.68
CA ALA A 435 14.82 26.79 -8.44
C ALA A 435 15.37 26.06 -7.21
N GLN A 436 15.81 26.83 -6.22
CA GLN A 436 16.25 26.30 -4.91
C GLN A 436 15.11 26.27 -3.89
N ASN A 437 14.02 26.99 -4.14
CA ASN A 437 12.86 27.02 -3.26
C ASN A 437 11.90 25.86 -3.60
N PRO A 438 11.72 24.87 -2.71
CA PRO A 438 10.82 23.74 -2.96
C PRO A 438 9.33 24.14 -2.97
N GLN A 439 8.99 25.33 -2.48
CA GLN A 439 7.63 25.87 -2.45
C GLN A 439 7.33 26.80 -3.64
N LEU A 440 8.25 26.90 -4.61
CA LEU A 440 8.03 27.75 -5.78
C LEU A 440 6.92 27.18 -6.65
N VAL A 441 5.87 27.96 -6.86
CA VAL A 441 4.81 27.65 -7.83
C VAL A 441 5.40 27.76 -9.24
N LEU A 442 5.25 26.71 -10.03
CA LEU A 442 5.88 26.60 -11.35
C LEU A 442 5.06 27.27 -12.47
N ASP A 443 3.79 27.61 -12.22
CA ASP A 443 2.88 28.28 -13.15
C ASP A 443 3.09 29.80 -13.17
#